data_AF-A0A7L1W683-F1
#
_entry.id   AF-A0A7L1W683-F1
#
_cell.length_a   1.000
_cell.length_b   1.000
_cell.length_c   1.000
_cell.angle_alpha   90.00
_cell.angle_beta   90.00
_cell.angle_gamma   90.00
#
_symmetry.space_group_name_H-M   'P 1'
#
loop_
_entity.id
_entity.type
_entity.pdbx_description
1 polymer ?
#
loop_
_entity_poly.entity_id
_entity_poly.type
_entity_poly.pdbx_seq_one_letter_code
_entity_poly.pdbx_strand_id
1 'polypeptide(L)'
;KREVRQFQFTAWPDHGVPEHPTPFLAFLRRVKACNPPDAGPMVVHCSAGVGRTGCFIVIDAMLERIKHEKTVDIYGHVTLMRAQRNYMVQTEDQYIFIHDAL
;
A
#
# COMPACT_ATOMS: atom_id res chain seq x y z
N LYS A 1 -14.46 2.47 -25.64
CA LYS A 1 -13.61 3.42 -24.86
C LYS A 1 -13.44 2.85 -23.45
N ARG A 2 -12.28 3.02 -22.81
CA ARG A 2 -12.05 2.58 -21.42
C ARG A 2 -12.07 3.80 -20.50
N GLU A 3 -12.64 3.67 -19.30
CA GLU A 3 -12.57 4.68 -18.24
C GLU A 3 -11.35 4.39 -17.36
N VAL A 4 -10.59 5.42 -16.98
CA VAL A 4 -9.45 5.32 -16.05
C VAL A 4 -9.62 6.35 -14.96
N ARG A 5 -9.47 5.93 -13.70
CA ARG A 5 -9.50 6.81 -12.52
C ARG A 5 -8.13 6.78 -11.87
N GLN A 6 -7.56 7.96 -11.66
CA GLN A 6 -6.27 8.14 -10.98
C GLN A 6 -6.53 8.69 -9.58
N PHE A 7 -5.86 8.11 -8.59
CA PHE A 7 -5.95 8.50 -7.20
C PHE A 7 -4.57 8.96 -6.73
N GLN A 8 -4.45 10.23 -6.37
CA GLN A 8 -3.20 10.81 -5.87
C GLN A 8 -3.30 11.05 -4.36
N PHE A 9 -2.48 10.35 -3.58
CA PHE A 9 -2.31 10.65 -2.16
C PHE A 9 -1.26 11.76 -1.99
N THR A 10 -1.69 12.93 -1.51
CA THR A 10 -0.85 14.15 -1.42
C THR A 10 -0.37 14.45 0.00
N ALA A 11 -0.83 13.70 1.01
CA ALA A 11 -0.48 13.91 2.41
C ALA A 11 0.70 13.03 2.89
N TRP A 12 1.50 12.49 1.97
CA TRP A 12 2.75 11.82 2.33
C TRP A 12 3.89 12.84 2.36
N PRO A 13 4.59 13.04 3.50
CA PRO A 13 5.62 14.07 3.62
C PRO A 13 6.86 13.78 2.74
N ASP A 14 7.60 14.83 2.40
CA ASP A 14 8.82 14.70 1.61
C ASP A 14 9.91 13.90 2.34
N HIS A 15 9.97 14.04 3.67
CA HIS A 15 10.85 13.27 4.55
C HIS A 15 10.02 12.35 5.47
N GLY A 16 10.43 11.09 5.58
CA GLY A 16 9.80 10.12 6.48
C GLY A 16 8.46 9.55 6.00
N VAL A 17 7.56 9.35 6.95
CA VAL A 17 6.23 8.73 6.80
C VAL A 17 5.15 9.63 7.39
N PRO A 18 3.87 9.46 7.01
CA PRO A 18 2.77 10.20 7.65
C PRO A 18 2.76 9.97 9.17
N GLU A 19 2.53 11.04 9.95
CA GLU A 19 2.47 10.98 11.42
C GLU A 19 1.34 10.08 11.92
N HIS A 20 0.22 10.05 11.19
CA HIS A 20 -0.93 9.21 11.50
C HIS A 20 -1.34 8.38 10.29
N PRO A 21 -1.69 7.10 10.47
CA PRO A 21 -2.10 6.23 9.36
C PRO A 21 -3.52 6.54 8.86
N THR A 22 -4.35 7.24 9.65
CA THR A 22 -5.77 7.45 9.37
C THR A 22 -6.06 8.06 7.99
N PRO A 23 -5.38 9.12 7.52
CA PRO A 23 -5.61 9.67 6.18
C PRO A 23 -5.25 8.68 5.08
N PHE A 24 -4.19 7.90 5.28
CA PHE A 24 -3.73 6.89 4.32
C PHE A 24 -4.71 5.71 4.25
N LEU A 25 -5.22 5.24 5.38
CA LEU A 25 -6.24 4.19 5.44
C LEU A 25 -7.56 4.63 4.79
N ALA A 26 -7.97 5.89 5.01
CA ALA A 26 -9.15 6.45 4.36
C ALA A 26 -8.97 6.51 2.83
N PHE A 27 -7.79 6.93 2.37
CA PHE A 27 -7.43 6.92 0.96
C PHE A 27 -7.49 5.50 0.36
N LEU A 28 -6.87 4.52 1.01
CA LEU A 28 -6.87 3.12 0.56
C LEU A 28 -8.30 2.55 0.45
N ARG A 29 -9.15 2.79 1.46
CA ARG A 29 -10.57 2.38 1.42
C ARG A 29 -11.31 2.99 0.22
N ARG A 30 -11.05 4.26 -0.08
CA ARG A 30 -11.66 4.94 -1.24
C ARG A 30 -11.19 4.33 -2.56
N VAL A 31 -9.89 4.04 -2.70
CA VAL A 31 -9.33 3.39 -3.89
C VAL A 31 -9.98 2.02 -4.11
N LYS A 32 -10.03 1.17 -3.07
CA LYS A 32 -10.63 -0.17 -3.13
C LYS A 32 -12.12 -0.11 -3.51
N ALA A 33 -12.89 0.80 -2.92
CA ALA A 33 -14.30 0.98 -3.24
C ALA A 33 -14.55 1.44 -4.69
N CYS A 34 -13.55 2.03 -5.34
CA CYS A 34 -13.67 2.55 -6.71
C CYS A 34 -13.01 1.65 -7.76
N ASN A 35 -12.37 0.55 -7.37
CA ASN A 35 -11.73 -0.39 -8.31
C ASN A 35 -12.73 -1.50 -8.68
N PRO A 36 -13.20 -1.57 -9.94
CA PRO A 36 -14.12 -2.62 -10.36
C PRO A 36 -13.49 -4.02 -10.23
N PRO A 37 -14.26 -5.05 -9.83
CA PRO A 37 -13.74 -6.41 -9.67
C PRO A 37 -13.31 -7.06 -11.00
N ASP A 38 -13.82 -6.57 -12.13
CA ASP A 38 -13.48 -6.97 -13.49
C ASP A 38 -12.33 -6.15 -14.10
N ALA A 39 -11.74 -5.21 -13.35
CA ALA A 39 -10.57 -4.47 -13.78
C ALA A 39 -9.29 -5.34 -13.79
N GLY A 40 -8.30 -4.92 -14.58
CA GLY A 40 -6.96 -5.50 -14.52
C GLY A 40 -6.21 -5.14 -13.24
N PRO A 41 -4.93 -5.55 -13.11
CA PRO A 41 -4.09 -5.21 -11.97
C PRO A 41 -4.01 -3.69 -11.75
N MET A 42 -4.13 -3.26 -10.49
CA MET A 42 -4.02 -1.86 -10.12
C MET A 42 -2.58 -1.36 -10.33
N VAL A 43 -2.44 -0.24 -11.04
CA VAL A 43 -1.15 0.44 -11.17
C VAL A 43 -0.93 1.33 -9.95
N VAL A 44 0.11 1.02 -9.16
CA VAL A 44 0.53 1.81 -8.00
C VAL A 44 1.93 2.32 -8.26
N HIS A 45 2.16 3.63 -8.13
CA HIS A 45 3.48 4.23 -8.35
C HIS A 45 3.77 5.36 -7.35
N CYS A 46 5.05 5.66 -7.18
CA CYS A 46 5.54 6.87 -6.53
C CYS A 46 6.61 7.50 -7.43
N SER A 47 7.78 7.85 -6.89
CA SER A 47 8.95 8.24 -7.69
C SER A 47 9.66 7.00 -8.25
N ALA A 48 10.37 6.24 -7.39
CA ALA A 48 11.05 5.00 -7.80
C ALA A 48 10.14 3.76 -7.81
N GLY A 49 8.91 3.87 -7.31
CA GLY A 49 7.95 2.76 -7.28
C GLY A 49 8.31 1.62 -6.31
N VAL A 50 8.99 1.91 -5.19
CA VAL A 50 9.44 0.88 -4.23
C VAL A 50 9.05 1.18 -2.78
N GLY A 51 9.20 2.43 -2.33
CA GLY A 51 8.91 2.84 -0.94
C GLY A 51 7.41 3.02 -0.64
N ARG A 52 6.87 4.21 -0.93
CA ARG A 52 5.43 4.52 -0.74
C ARG A 52 4.51 3.53 -1.47
N THR A 53 4.92 3.09 -2.66
CA THR A 53 4.25 2.03 -3.43
C THR A 53 4.20 0.71 -2.66
N GLY A 54 5.31 0.30 -2.04
CA GLY A 54 5.34 -0.92 -1.23
C GLY A 54 4.45 -0.81 0.00
N CYS A 55 4.45 0.33 0.69
CA CYS A 55 3.58 0.56 1.84
C CYS A 55 2.10 0.38 1.49
N PHE A 56 1.66 0.98 0.36
CA PHE A 56 0.29 0.83 -0.13
C PHE A 56 -0.07 -0.65 -0.36
N ILE A 57 0.77 -1.39 -1.09
CA ILE A 57 0.51 -2.78 -1.47
C ILE A 57 0.48 -3.69 -0.24
N VAL A 58 1.43 -3.55 0.70
CA VAL A 58 1.48 -4.39 1.91
C VAL A 58 0.27 -4.14 2.79
N ILE A 59 -0.07 -2.87 3.06
CA ILE A 59 -1.23 -2.53 3.89
C ILE A 59 -2.51 -3.06 3.24
N ASP A 60 -2.67 -2.90 1.92
CA ASP A 60 -3.83 -3.42 1.20
C ASP A 60 -3.98 -4.94 1.31
N ALA A 61 -2.89 -5.67 1.08
CA ALA A 61 -2.87 -7.13 1.17
C ALA A 61 -3.13 -7.63 2.59
N MET A 62 -2.54 -6.98 3.60
CA MET A 62 -2.71 -7.36 5.00
C MET A 62 -4.12 -7.04 5.52
N LEU A 63 -4.75 -5.94 5.10
CA LEU A 63 -6.14 -5.66 5.48
C LEU A 63 -7.11 -6.73 4.94
N GLU A 64 -6.91 -7.21 3.71
CA GLU A 64 -7.69 -8.33 3.19
C GLU A 64 -7.41 -9.63 3.97
N ARG A 65 -6.13 -9.89 4.31
CA ARG A 65 -5.78 -11.06 5.14
C ARG A 65 -6.40 -11.01 6.52
N ILE A 66 -6.38 -9.86 7.21
CA ILE A 66 -7.05 -9.67 8.51
C ILE A 66 -8.55 -9.93 8.40
N LYS A 67 -9.17 -9.44 7.31
CA LYS A 67 -10.60 -9.64 7.07
C LYS A 67 -10.97 -11.12 6.97
N HIS A 68 -10.17 -11.91 6.24
CA HIS A 68 -10.44 -13.31 5.94
C HIS A 68 -9.89 -14.31 6.98
N GLU A 69 -8.69 -14.08 7.49
CA GLU A 69 -7.93 -15.05 8.29
C GLU A 69 -7.68 -14.60 9.73
N LYS A 70 -7.94 -13.32 10.08
CA LYS A 70 -7.60 -12.74 11.39
C LYS A 70 -6.11 -12.86 11.74
N THR A 71 -5.25 -12.86 10.72
CA THR A 71 -3.79 -12.90 10.86
C THR A 71 -3.12 -11.82 10.01
N VAL A 72 -1.87 -11.52 10.37
CA VAL A 72 -0.97 -10.63 9.60
C VAL A 72 0.40 -11.31 9.46
N ASP A 73 1.06 -11.07 8.33
CA ASP A 73 2.45 -11.49 8.10
C ASP A 73 3.15 -10.45 7.23
N ILE A 74 3.45 -9.30 7.85
CA ILE A 74 4.08 -8.16 7.19
C ILE A 74 5.47 -8.57 6.68
N TYR A 75 6.24 -9.29 7.49
CA TYR A 75 7.58 -9.76 7.13
C TYR A 75 7.58 -10.68 5.92
N GLY A 76 6.73 -11.72 5.93
CA GLY A 76 6.60 -12.66 4.83
C GLY A 76 6.13 -11.99 3.55
N HIS A 77 5.16 -11.07 3.65
CA HIS A 77 4.64 -10.36 2.48
C HIS A 77 5.67 -9.40 1.87
N VAL A 78 6.41 -8.66 2.69
CA VAL A 78 7.51 -7.78 2.22
C VAL A 78 8.62 -8.62 1.58
N THR A 79 8.96 -9.77 2.17
CA THR A 79 9.94 -10.71 1.60
C THR A 79 9.49 -11.22 0.24
N LEU A 80 8.22 -11.61 0.10
CA LEU A 80 7.64 -12.03 -1.17
C LEU A 80 7.68 -10.91 -2.22
N MET A 81 7.30 -9.69 -1.85
CA MET A 81 7.33 -8.54 -2.77
C MET A 81 8.75 -8.21 -3.24
N ARG A 82 9.75 -8.38 -2.37
CA ARG A 82 11.17 -8.18 -2.72
C ARG A 82 11.71 -9.22 -3.70
N ALA A 83 11.08 -10.40 -3.81
CA ALA A 83 11.40 -11.37 -4.85
C ALA A 83 10.88 -10.95 -6.24
N GLN A 84 9.88 -10.05 -6.30
CA GLN A 84 9.28 -9.57 -7.55
C GLN A 84 9.81 -8.21 -7.99
N ARG A 85 10.17 -7.35 -7.03
CA ARG A 85 10.71 -6.02 -7.28
C ARG A 85 11.71 -5.63 -6.20
N ASN A 86 12.83 -5.05 -6.60
CA ASN A 86 13.87 -4.63 -5.67
C ASN A 86 13.36 -3.60 -4.64
N TYR A 87 13.88 -3.70 -3.41
CA TYR A 87 13.71 -2.70 -2.34
C TYR A 87 12.25 -2.33 -1.99
N MET A 88 11.28 -3.21 -2.25
CA MET A 88 9.89 -2.98 -1.83
C MET A 88 9.85 -2.76 -0.31
N VAL A 89 9.20 -1.66 0.09
CA VAL A 89 9.32 -1.05 1.42
C VAL A 89 10.79 -0.72 1.71
N GLN A 90 11.18 0.50 1.34
CA GLN A 90 12.59 0.86 1.15
C GLN A 90 13.31 1.18 2.45
N THR A 91 12.60 1.76 3.42
CA THR A 91 13.17 2.21 4.70
C THR A 91 12.54 1.49 5.88
N GLU A 92 13.23 1.50 7.01
CA GLU A 92 12.71 0.97 8.26
C GLU A 92 11.48 1.75 8.74
N ASP A 93 11.49 3.09 8.66
CA ASP A 93 10.33 3.92 9.02
C ASP A 93 9.08 3.55 8.24
N GLN A 94 9.23 3.19 6.96
CA GLN A 94 8.13 2.71 6.12
C GLN A 94 7.61 1.35 6.59
N TYR A 95 8.50 0.48 7.03
CA TYR A 95 8.13 -0.81 7.60
C TYR A 95 7.39 -0.63 8.93
N ILE A 96 7.88 0.23 9.82
CA ILE A 96 7.20 0.60 11.08
C ILE A 96 5.83 1.21 10.79
N PHE A 97 5.73 2.13 9.84
CA PHE A 97 4.44 2.74 9.45
C PHE A 97 3.40 1.70 9.00
N ILE A 98 3.82 0.63 8.33
CA ILE A 98 2.92 -0.47 7.96
C ILE A 98 2.38 -1.18 9.21
N HIS A 99 3.22 -1.39 10.23
CA HIS A 99 2.79 -1.94 11.51
C HIS A 99 1.83 -1.00 12.24
N ASP A 100 2.10 0.31 12.26
CA ASP A 100 1.21 1.31 12.90
C ASP A 100 -0.16 1.42 12.22
N ALA A 101 -0.22 1.12 10.92
CA ALA A 101 -1.43 1.23 10.11
C ALA A 101 -2.38 0.01 10.20
N LEU A 102 -1.90 -1.15 10.65
CA LEU A 102 -2.63 -2.42 10.66
C LEU A 102 -3.14 -2.77 12.06
#